data_AF-A0A109BDR9-F1
#
_entry.id   AF-A0A109BDR9-F1
#
_cell.length_a   1.000
_cell.length_b   1.000
_cell.length_c   1.000
_cell.angle_alpha   90.00
_cell.angle_beta   90.00
_cell.angle_gamma   90.00
#
_symmetry.space_group_name_H-M   'P 1'
#
loop_
_entity.id
_entity.type
_entity.pdbx_description
1 polymer ?
#
loop_
_entity_poly.entity_id
_entity_poly.type
_entity_poly.pdbx_seq_one_letter_code
_entity_poly.pdbx_strand_id
1 'polypeptide(L)'
;MTLSAAAIIEELKTAFPAKRSKRFVPMVNSVYGDEPFLIKAEFTDKDDWTKLTPEWLDVVPKGLASALSFLSNEAIRFYIPAFLAADLNGALDRVDPTFTLFHGFDNSSRHRRISPTKDETWTDFARHRWDHLTQAQAIAIVHYLEWRIEQDGLFMHRETTEALATYWYPRAAGIEPNLTKPQES
;
A
#
# COMPACT_ATOMS: atom_id res chain seq x y z
N MET A 1 14.32 18.35 1.36
CA MET A 1 15.36 17.29 1.30
C MET A 1 14.66 16.01 1.66
N THR A 2 14.53 15.09 0.71
CA THR A 2 13.92 13.78 0.92
C THR A 2 14.85 12.94 1.78
N LEU A 3 14.28 12.05 2.60
CA LEU A 3 15.06 11.12 3.41
C LEU A 3 15.79 10.11 2.51
N SER A 4 16.94 9.61 2.98
CA SER A 4 17.61 8.49 2.31
C SER A 4 16.79 7.20 2.48
N ALA A 5 16.94 6.26 1.54
CA ALA A 5 16.25 4.98 1.61
C ALA A 5 16.45 4.25 2.96
N ALA A 6 17.69 4.26 3.48
CA ALA A 6 18.01 3.67 4.78
C ALA A 6 17.27 4.36 5.94
N ALA A 7 17.14 5.69 5.92
CA ALA A 7 16.40 6.42 6.95
C ALA A 7 14.90 6.09 6.89
N ILE A 8 14.32 5.97 5.69
CA ILE A 8 12.91 5.60 5.51
C ILE A 8 12.67 4.16 6.01
N ILE A 9 13.59 3.22 5.77
CA ILE A 9 13.49 1.85 6.29
C ILE A 9 13.45 1.83 7.83
N GLU A 10 14.30 2.62 8.50
CA GLU A 10 14.29 2.70 9.96
C GLU A 10 13.02 3.39 10.50
N GLU A 11 12.49 4.38 9.77
CA GLU A 11 11.20 4.99 10.08
C GLU A 11 10.05 3.98 9.96
N LEU A 12 10.02 3.17 8.90
CA LEU A 12 9.03 2.10 8.73
C LEU A 12 9.08 1.09 9.88
N LYS A 13 10.28 0.66 10.30
CA LYS A 13 10.46 -0.23 11.46
C LYS A 13 9.98 0.38 12.77
N THR A 14 10.06 1.70 12.90
CA THR A 14 9.62 2.43 14.09
C THR A 14 8.10 2.65 14.09
N ALA A 15 7.53 3.02 12.93
CA ALA A 15 6.11 3.37 12.80
C ALA A 15 5.18 2.15 12.73
N PHE A 16 5.66 1.01 12.21
CA PHE A 16 4.87 -0.21 12.05
C PHE A 16 5.29 -1.27 13.07
N PRO A 17 4.34 -1.94 13.74
CA PRO A 17 4.68 -3.04 14.64
C PRO A 17 5.34 -4.17 13.84
N ALA A 18 6.55 -4.56 14.22
CA ALA A 18 7.29 -5.64 13.56
C ALA A 18 6.52 -6.97 13.57
N LYS A 19 5.85 -7.26 14.68
CA LYS A 19 5.12 -8.52 14.90
C LYS A 19 3.61 -8.28 15.01
N ARG A 20 2.83 -9.14 14.38
CA ARG A 20 1.36 -9.10 14.53
C ARG A 20 0.97 -9.67 15.89
N SER A 21 -0.02 -9.05 16.54
CA SER A 21 -0.50 -9.48 17.86
C SER A 21 -1.50 -10.64 17.80
N LYS A 22 -2.18 -10.81 16.66
CA LYS A 22 -3.18 -11.84 16.41
C LYS A 22 -3.19 -12.22 14.93
N ARG A 23 -3.84 -13.35 14.60
CA ARG A 23 -4.11 -13.73 13.22
C ARG A 23 -5.13 -12.78 12.59
N PHE A 24 -4.93 -12.46 11.32
CA PHE A 24 -5.90 -11.71 10.52
C PHE A 24 -7.03 -12.64 10.06
N VAL A 25 -8.26 -12.29 10.44
CA VAL A 25 -9.47 -13.04 10.08
C VAL A 25 -10.47 -12.06 9.47
N PRO A 26 -10.61 -12.02 8.13
CA PRO A 26 -9.93 -12.85 7.14
C PRO A 26 -8.50 -12.36 6.80
N MET A 27 -7.65 -13.26 6.29
CA MET A 27 -6.32 -12.93 5.74
C MET A 27 -6.41 -12.30 4.34
N VAL A 28 -7.42 -12.68 3.56
CA VAL A 28 -7.66 -12.22 2.19
C VAL A 28 -9.11 -11.75 2.02
N ASN A 29 -9.33 -10.79 1.12
CA ASN A 29 -10.67 -10.23 0.87
C ASN A 29 -11.44 -10.92 -0.27
N SER A 30 -10.80 -11.82 -1.03
CA SER A 30 -11.44 -12.58 -2.11
C SER A 30 -11.51 -14.06 -1.80
N VAL A 31 -12.56 -14.71 -2.31
CA VAL A 31 -12.74 -16.16 -2.33
C VAL A 31 -12.83 -16.70 -3.76
N TYR A 32 -12.70 -15.83 -4.76
CA TYR A 32 -12.77 -16.19 -6.18
C TYR A 32 -11.38 -16.58 -6.69
N GLY A 33 -11.31 -17.75 -7.33
CA GLY A 33 -10.05 -18.33 -7.84
C GLY A 33 -9.19 -18.97 -6.75
N ASP A 34 -8.06 -19.53 -7.17
CA ASP A 34 -7.15 -20.26 -6.26
C ASP A 34 -6.15 -19.32 -5.56
N GLU A 35 -5.81 -18.18 -6.16
CA GLU A 35 -4.80 -17.24 -5.65
C GLU A 35 -5.04 -16.76 -4.21
N PRO A 36 -6.26 -16.38 -3.78
CA PRO A 36 -6.49 -15.97 -2.40
C PRO A 36 -6.20 -17.08 -1.39
N PHE A 37 -6.47 -18.34 -1.77
CA PHE A 37 -6.17 -19.49 -0.91
C PHE A 37 -4.66 -19.74 -0.80
N LEU A 38 -3.92 -19.56 -1.89
CA LEU A 38 -2.45 -19.62 -1.89
C LEU A 38 -1.85 -18.52 -1.02
N ILE A 39 -2.30 -17.28 -1.17
CA ILE A 39 -1.88 -16.17 -0.28
C ILE A 39 -2.16 -16.49 1.18
N LYS A 40 -3.37 -16.96 1.47
CA LYS A 40 -3.72 -17.32 2.84
C LYS A 40 -2.75 -18.34 3.42
N ALA A 41 -2.40 -19.39 2.65
CA ALA A 41 -1.45 -20.40 3.10
C ALA A 41 -0.05 -19.82 3.33
N GLU A 42 0.48 -19.06 2.36
CA GLU A 42 1.83 -18.46 2.38
C GLU A 42 2.05 -17.48 3.56
N PHE A 43 1.01 -16.75 3.96
CA PHE A 43 1.09 -15.74 5.03
C PHE A 43 0.60 -16.24 6.40
N THR A 44 0.22 -17.51 6.53
CA THR A 44 -0.38 -18.05 7.77
C THR A 44 0.60 -18.03 8.95
N ASP A 45 1.89 -18.25 8.72
CA ASP A 45 2.96 -18.35 9.73
C ASP A 45 3.91 -17.14 9.75
N LYS A 46 3.62 -16.10 8.95
CA LYS A 46 4.44 -14.91 8.79
C LYS A 46 4.09 -13.84 9.82
N ASP A 47 4.41 -14.11 11.08
CA ASP A 47 4.06 -13.23 12.20
C ASP A 47 4.93 -11.97 12.32
N ASP A 48 6.06 -11.91 11.61
CA ASP A 48 7.08 -10.85 11.72
C ASP A 48 7.46 -10.35 10.31
N TRP A 49 7.00 -9.15 9.94
CA TRP A 49 7.19 -8.65 8.58
C TRP A 49 8.66 -8.31 8.29
N THR A 50 9.46 -8.03 9.33
CA THR A 50 10.87 -7.65 9.19
C THR A 50 11.77 -8.81 8.77
N LYS A 51 11.25 -10.04 8.80
CA LYS A 51 11.95 -11.28 8.43
C LYS A 51 11.59 -11.79 7.05
N LEU A 52 10.70 -11.10 6.33
CA LEU A 52 10.29 -11.47 4.99
C LEU A 52 11.40 -11.10 4.00
N THR A 53 11.83 -12.07 3.19
CA THR A 53 12.91 -11.85 2.24
C THR A 53 12.37 -11.16 0.98
N PRO A 54 13.11 -10.20 0.38
CA PRO A 54 12.69 -9.54 -0.85
C PRO A 54 12.36 -10.52 -1.99
N GLU A 55 13.15 -11.58 -2.14
CA GLU A 55 12.96 -12.57 -3.21
C GLU A 55 11.63 -13.32 -3.08
N TRP A 56 11.11 -13.49 -1.87
CA TRP A 56 9.80 -14.10 -1.64
C TRP A 56 8.69 -13.06 -1.84
N LEU A 57 8.88 -11.84 -1.35
CA LEU A 57 7.92 -10.74 -1.52
C LEU A 57 7.64 -10.44 -2.99
N ASP A 58 8.67 -10.47 -3.84
CA ASP A 58 8.56 -10.13 -5.26
C ASP A 58 7.81 -11.16 -6.10
N VAL A 59 7.57 -12.36 -5.55
CA VAL A 59 6.99 -13.48 -6.30
C VAL A 59 5.76 -14.08 -5.64
N VAL A 60 5.43 -13.73 -4.39
CA VAL A 60 4.33 -14.35 -3.66
C VAL A 60 2.96 -13.95 -4.26
N PRO A 61 2.04 -14.91 -4.49
CA PRO A 61 2.17 -16.36 -4.30
C PRO A 61 2.75 -17.05 -5.55
N LYS A 62 3.60 -18.07 -5.37
CA LYS A 62 4.05 -19.00 -6.43
C LYS A 62 4.52 -18.36 -7.75
N GLY A 63 5.19 -17.22 -7.72
CA GLY A 63 5.65 -16.53 -8.94
C GLY A 63 4.66 -15.53 -9.52
N LEU A 64 3.47 -15.34 -8.94
CA LEU A 64 2.43 -14.48 -9.49
C LEU A 64 2.56 -13.01 -9.08
N ALA A 65 3.33 -12.70 -8.03
CA ALA A 65 3.56 -11.31 -7.58
C ALA A 65 2.25 -10.55 -7.25
N SER A 66 1.20 -11.27 -6.82
CA SER A 66 -0.16 -10.74 -6.68
C SER A 66 -0.61 -10.52 -5.23
N ALA A 67 0.26 -10.73 -4.23
CA ALA A 67 -0.13 -10.66 -2.81
C ALA A 67 -0.80 -9.34 -2.41
N LEU A 68 -0.27 -8.21 -2.85
CA LEU A 68 -0.82 -6.89 -2.53
C LEU A 68 -2.25 -6.69 -3.07
N SER A 69 -2.71 -7.48 -4.03
CA SER A 69 -4.09 -7.39 -4.54
C SER A 69 -5.10 -8.15 -3.68
N PHE A 70 -4.67 -9.20 -2.95
CA PHE A 70 -5.58 -10.11 -2.26
C PHE A 70 -5.60 -9.97 -0.73
N LEU A 71 -4.50 -9.50 -0.13
CA LEU A 71 -4.40 -9.30 1.32
C LEU A 71 -5.56 -8.43 1.81
N SER A 72 -6.17 -8.87 2.92
CA SER A 72 -7.25 -8.13 3.57
C SER A 72 -6.79 -6.77 4.06
N ASN A 73 -7.73 -5.88 4.39
CA ASN A 73 -7.39 -4.52 4.83
C ASN A 73 -6.51 -4.53 6.08
N GLU A 74 -6.75 -5.44 7.02
CA GLU A 74 -5.90 -5.59 8.22
C GLU A 74 -4.53 -6.20 7.86
N ALA A 75 -4.51 -7.23 7.00
CA ALA A 75 -3.29 -7.92 6.63
C ALA A 75 -2.33 -7.04 5.81
N ILE A 76 -2.83 -6.31 4.80
CA ILE A 76 -1.96 -5.45 4.00
C ILE A 76 -1.35 -4.32 4.83
N ARG A 77 -2.09 -3.70 5.76
CA ARG A 77 -1.54 -2.66 6.64
C ARG A 77 -0.38 -3.16 7.48
N PHE A 78 -0.38 -4.45 7.83
CA PHE A 78 0.71 -5.09 8.55
C PHE A 78 1.90 -5.43 7.63
N TYR A 79 1.67 -5.95 6.43
CA TYR A 79 2.74 -6.43 5.54
C TYR A 79 3.30 -5.37 4.59
N ILE A 80 2.58 -4.28 4.29
CA ILE A 80 3.04 -3.22 3.39
C ILE A 80 4.46 -2.71 3.72
N PRO A 81 4.87 -2.46 4.98
CA PRO A 81 6.25 -1.99 5.24
C PRO A 81 7.34 -2.96 4.76
N ALA A 82 7.07 -4.26 4.66
CA ALA A 82 8.04 -5.22 4.11
C ALA A 82 8.28 -4.99 2.61
N PHE A 83 7.20 -4.75 1.86
CA PHE A 83 7.28 -4.44 0.43
C PHE A 83 7.96 -3.09 0.20
N LEU A 84 7.61 -2.06 0.98
CA LEU A 84 8.26 -0.75 0.88
C LEU A 84 9.76 -0.84 1.21
N ALA A 85 10.14 -1.57 2.25
CA ALA A 85 11.54 -1.76 2.60
C ALA A 85 12.32 -2.56 1.54
N ALA A 86 11.71 -3.57 0.92
CA ALA A 86 12.33 -4.31 -0.17
C ALA A 86 12.54 -3.42 -1.41
N ASP A 87 11.53 -2.62 -1.76
CA ASP A 87 11.60 -1.67 -2.87
C ASP A 87 12.63 -0.55 -2.65
N LEU A 88 12.72 -0.01 -1.42
CA LEU A 88 13.74 0.97 -1.03
C LEU A 88 15.16 0.42 -1.15
N ASN A 89 15.34 -0.90 -1.07
CA ASN A 89 16.63 -1.57 -1.30
C ASN A 89 16.87 -1.92 -2.79
N GLY A 90 15.94 -1.56 -3.69
CA GLY A 90 16.01 -1.91 -5.11
C GLY A 90 15.91 -3.42 -5.37
N ALA A 91 15.19 -4.15 -4.50
CA ALA A 91 15.17 -5.62 -4.51
C ALA A 91 13.87 -6.22 -5.06
N LEU A 92 12.97 -5.41 -5.63
CA LEU A 92 11.73 -5.86 -6.27
C LEU A 92 11.81 -5.61 -7.78
N ASP A 93 11.55 -6.64 -8.58
CA ASP A 93 11.50 -6.56 -10.05
C ASP A 93 10.07 -6.61 -10.58
N ARG A 94 9.17 -7.30 -9.88
CA ARG A 94 7.82 -7.65 -10.37
C ARG A 94 6.71 -6.94 -9.61
N VAL A 95 6.90 -6.73 -8.31
CA VAL A 95 5.92 -6.06 -7.45
C VAL A 95 6.25 -4.58 -7.36
N ASP A 96 5.30 -3.73 -7.75
CA ASP A 96 5.34 -2.31 -7.46
C ASP A 96 4.36 -1.95 -6.34
N PRO A 97 4.84 -1.70 -5.10
CA PRO A 97 3.97 -1.30 -4.01
C PRO A 97 3.44 0.13 -4.15
N THR A 98 4.00 0.96 -5.04
CA THR A 98 3.50 2.31 -5.31
C THR A 98 2.07 2.27 -5.85
N PHE A 99 1.77 1.33 -6.74
CA PHE A 99 0.42 1.13 -7.31
C PHE A 99 -0.65 0.97 -6.23
N THR A 100 -0.40 0.14 -5.20
CA THR A 100 -1.42 -0.07 -4.15
C THR A 100 -1.62 1.13 -3.23
N LEU A 101 -0.70 2.10 -3.25
CA LEU A 101 -0.75 3.31 -2.43
C LEU A 101 -1.39 4.48 -3.16
N PHE A 102 -1.26 4.58 -4.49
CA PHE A 102 -1.91 5.66 -5.24
C PHE A 102 -3.29 5.28 -5.77
N HIS A 103 -3.51 4.02 -6.14
CA HIS A 103 -4.74 3.61 -6.82
C HIS A 103 -5.96 3.79 -5.92
N GLY A 104 -6.97 4.46 -6.44
CA GLY A 104 -8.16 4.90 -5.70
C GLY A 104 -8.07 6.33 -5.16
N PHE A 105 -6.88 6.95 -5.17
CA PHE A 105 -6.68 8.34 -4.76
C PHE A 105 -6.20 9.26 -5.90
N ASP A 106 -5.69 8.68 -6.98
CA ASP A 106 -5.36 9.39 -8.22
C ASP A 106 -6.62 9.87 -8.97
N ASN A 107 -6.48 10.87 -9.84
CA ASN A 107 -7.62 11.48 -10.53
C ASN A 107 -8.33 10.49 -11.48
N SER A 108 -7.61 9.52 -12.04
CA SER A 108 -8.14 8.60 -13.05
C SER A 108 -9.04 7.51 -12.44
N SER A 109 -8.75 7.09 -11.21
CA SER A 109 -9.41 5.95 -10.58
C SER A 109 -10.40 6.35 -9.49
N ARG A 110 -10.14 7.42 -8.72
CA ARG A 110 -10.83 7.71 -7.45
C ARG A 110 -12.37 7.71 -7.54
N HIS A 111 -12.95 8.24 -8.63
CA HIS A 111 -14.40 8.30 -8.79
C HIS A 111 -15.00 7.18 -9.64
N ARG A 112 -14.16 6.27 -10.14
CA ARG A 112 -14.64 5.12 -10.91
C ARG A 112 -15.24 4.10 -9.95
N ARG A 113 -16.39 3.55 -10.35
CA ARG A 113 -17.01 2.41 -9.66
C ARG A 113 -16.14 1.18 -9.84
N ILE A 114 -16.02 0.37 -8.79
CA ILE A 114 -15.29 -0.90 -8.83
C ILE A 114 -16.05 -1.92 -9.67
N SER A 115 -17.37 -1.93 -9.54
CA SER A 115 -18.28 -2.75 -10.34
C SER A 115 -19.37 -1.87 -10.94
N PRO A 116 -19.80 -2.11 -12.19
CA PRO A 116 -20.97 -1.44 -12.75
C PRO A 116 -22.24 -1.58 -11.90
N THR A 117 -22.33 -2.66 -11.12
CA THR A 117 -23.51 -3.04 -10.33
C THR A 117 -23.49 -2.54 -8.88
N LYS A 118 -22.39 -1.91 -8.42
CA LYS A 118 -22.25 -1.39 -7.07
C LYS A 118 -21.96 0.11 -7.10
N ASP A 119 -22.41 0.82 -6.07
CA ASP A 119 -22.10 2.26 -5.92
C ASP A 119 -20.70 2.51 -5.33
N GLU A 120 -20.04 1.46 -4.81
CA GLU A 120 -18.68 1.52 -4.26
C GLU A 120 -17.65 1.95 -5.32
N THR A 121 -16.89 2.99 -5.00
CA THR A 121 -15.82 3.54 -5.82
C THR A 121 -14.45 3.02 -5.40
N TRP A 122 -13.44 3.18 -6.26
CA TRP A 122 -12.06 2.89 -5.88
C TRP A 122 -11.56 3.73 -4.70
N THR A 123 -12.09 4.95 -4.50
CA THR A 123 -11.81 5.73 -3.28
C THR A 123 -12.31 5.01 -2.04
N ASP A 124 -13.55 4.51 -2.07
CA ASP A 124 -14.16 3.83 -0.91
C ASP A 124 -13.33 2.58 -0.52
N PHE A 125 -12.93 1.80 -1.52
CA PHE A 125 -12.06 0.64 -1.32
C PHE A 125 -10.68 1.01 -0.77
N ALA A 126 -10.03 2.03 -1.33
CA ALA A 126 -8.72 2.48 -0.87
C ALA A 126 -8.79 3.04 0.57
N ARG A 127 -9.85 3.78 0.92
CA ARG A 127 -10.12 4.24 2.28
C ARG A 127 -10.28 3.09 3.27
N HIS A 128 -11.10 2.08 2.93
CA HIS A 128 -11.25 0.90 3.77
C HIS A 128 -9.93 0.18 4.04
N ARG A 129 -8.98 0.28 3.11
CA ARG A 129 -7.65 -0.27 3.22
C ARG A 129 -6.75 0.53 4.16
N TRP A 130 -6.76 1.85 4.07
CA TRP A 130 -5.71 2.71 4.64
C TRP A 130 -6.15 3.61 5.81
N ASP A 131 -7.45 3.90 6.00
CA ASP A 131 -7.94 4.88 6.99
C ASP A 131 -7.59 4.55 8.46
N HIS A 132 -7.27 3.28 8.73
CA HIS A 132 -6.87 2.80 10.06
C HIS A 132 -5.37 2.91 10.33
N LEU A 133 -4.57 3.39 9.37
CA LEU A 133 -3.16 3.70 9.63
C LEU A 133 -3.04 4.90 10.56
N THR A 134 -2.08 4.86 11.48
CA THR A 134 -1.78 5.99 12.36
C THR A 134 -1.14 7.14 11.57
N GLN A 135 -1.09 8.33 12.17
CA GLN A 135 -0.40 9.47 11.57
C GLN A 135 1.09 9.17 11.29
N ALA A 136 1.78 8.51 12.22
CA ALA A 136 3.18 8.11 12.04
C ALA A 136 3.37 7.14 10.87
N GLN A 137 2.44 6.20 10.68
CA GLN A 137 2.46 5.29 9.54
C GLN A 137 2.20 6.02 8.21
N ALA A 138 1.30 7.00 8.21
CA ALA A 138 1.04 7.82 7.03
C ALA A 138 2.27 8.69 6.66
N ILE A 139 2.97 9.25 7.65
CA ILE A 139 4.23 10.00 7.44
C ILE A 139 5.28 9.12 6.76
N ALA A 140 5.49 7.90 7.24
CA ALA A 140 6.46 6.97 6.65
C ALA A 140 6.12 6.60 5.19
N ILE A 141 4.82 6.45 4.89
CA ILE A 141 4.35 6.23 3.51
C ILE A 141 4.60 7.46 2.64
N VAL A 142 4.35 8.67 3.14
CA VAL A 142 4.64 9.91 2.41
C VAL A 142 6.12 9.99 2.04
N HIS A 143 7.03 9.77 3.00
CA HIS A 143 8.47 9.82 2.72
C HIS A 143 8.89 8.75 1.69
N TYR A 144 8.29 7.55 1.73
CA TYR A 144 8.50 6.53 0.69
C TYR A 144 8.05 7.01 -0.70
N LEU A 145 6.84 7.56 -0.83
CA LEU A 145 6.30 8.01 -2.11
C LEU A 145 7.09 9.20 -2.68
N GLU A 146 7.51 10.14 -1.83
CA GLU A 146 8.39 11.25 -2.21
C GLU A 146 9.74 10.76 -2.71
N TRP A 147 10.33 9.76 -2.03
CA TRP A 147 11.56 9.12 -2.48
C TRP A 147 11.41 8.46 -3.85
N ARG A 148 10.32 7.72 -4.10
CA ARG A 148 10.04 7.13 -5.44
C ARG A 148 9.95 8.18 -6.53
N ILE A 149 9.24 9.28 -6.26
CA ILE A 149 9.13 10.41 -7.19
C ILE A 149 10.51 11.01 -7.50
N GLU A 150 11.39 11.13 -6.50
CA GLU A 150 12.73 11.67 -6.71
C GLU A 150 13.64 10.71 -7.51
N GLN A 151 13.51 9.40 -7.31
CA GLN A 151 14.31 8.41 -8.06
C GLN A 151 13.92 8.33 -9.53
N ASP A 152 12.62 8.23 -9.83
CA ASP A 152 12.14 7.93 -11.20
C ASP A 152 11.68 9.20 -11.95
N GLY A 153 11.46 10.31 -11.23
CA GLY A 153 10.99 11.58 -11.75
C GLY A 153 9.46 11.74 -11.75
N LEU A 154 9.02 12.99 -11.60
CA LEU A 154 7.60 13.38 -11.49
C LEU A 154 6.71 12.91 -12.65
N PHE A 155 7.24 12.88 -13.87
CA PHE A 155 6.46 12.49 -15.05
C PHE A 155 6.01 11.03 -14.98
N MET A 156 6.83 10.15 -14.39
CA MET A 156 6.53 8.73 -14.22
C MET A 156 5.58 8.47 -13.05
N HIS A 157 5.39 9.46 -12.16
CA HIS A 157 4.70 9.34 -10.88
C HIS A 157 3.63 10.43 -10.71
N ARG A 158 2.95 10.78 -11.80
CA ARG A 158 1.87 11.77 -11.75
C ARG A 158 0.75 11.32 -10.82
N GLU A 159 0.29 10.08 -10.97
CA GLU A 159 -0.76 9.47 -10.15
C GLU A 159 -0.35 9.42 -8.67
N THR A 160 0.91 9.11 -8.39
CA THR A 160 1.50 9.15 -7.04
C THR A 160 1.45 10.56 -6.45
N THR A 161 1.81 11.58 -7.24
CA THR A 161 1.75 12.99 -6.82
C THR A 161 0.31 13.41 -6.52
N GLU A 162 -0.65 12.97 -7.35
CA GLU A 162 -2.07 13.23 -7.13
C GLU A 162 -2.56 12.58 -5.84
N ALA A 163 -2.22 11.31 -5.59
CA ALA A 163 -2.57 10.60 -4.36
C ALA A 163 -1.90 11.20 -3.11
N LEU A 164 -0.66 11.67 -3.22
CA LEU A 164 0.03 12.41 -2.17
C LEU A 164 -0.77 13.66 -1.77
N ALA A 165 -1.16 14.48 -2.73
CA ALA A 165 -1.92 15.71 -2.49
C ALA A 165 -3.33 15.46 -1.92
N THR A 166 -4.03 14.45 -2.44
CA THR A 166 -5.45 14.23 -2.11
C THR A 166 -5.65 13.46 -0.81
N TYR A 167 -4.75 12.52 -0.48
CA TYR A 167 -4.93 11.58 0.62
C TYR A 167 -3.74 11.57 1.58
N TRP A 168 -2.53 11.26 1.12
CA TRP A 168 -1.42 10.96 2.03
C TRP A 168 -0.89 12.17 2.80
N TYR A 169 -0.75 13.34 2.18
CA TYR A 169 -0.34 14.56 2.89
C TYR A 169 -1.35 14.99 3.96
N PRO A 170 -2.68 15.06 3.69
CA PRO A 170 -3.67 15.29 4.74
C PRO A 170 -3.57 14.28 5.89
N ARG A 171 -3.46 12.98 5.59
CA ARG A 171 -3.30 11.93 6.61
C ARG A 171 -2.05 12.10 7.45
N ALA A 172 -0.92 12.43 6.84
CA ALA A 172 0.33 12.71 7.54
C ALA A 172 0.24 13.97 8.41
N ALA A 173 -0.55 14.97 7.99
CA ALA A 173 -0.85 16.17 8.77
C ALA A 173 -1.90 15.95 9.87
N GLY A 174 -2.54 14.77 9.95
CA GLY A 174 -3.62 14.49 10.90
C GLY A 174 -4.94 15.16 10.54
N ILE A 175 -5.14 15.48 9.26
CA ILE A 175 -6.32 16.15 8.71
C ILE A 175 -7.13 15.16 7.87
N GLU A 176 -8.45 15.32 7.82
CA GLU A 176 -9.30 14.51 6.94
C GLU A 176 -9.02 14.83 5.46
N PRO A 177 -8.75 13.81 4.62
CA PRO A 177 -8.55 13.98 3.18
C PRO A 177 -9.73 14.64 2.44
N ASN A 178 -9.44 15.54 1.51
CA ASN A 178 -10.46 16.10 0.61
C ASN A 178 -10.57 15.25 -0.66
N LEU A 179 -11.56 14.34 -0.67
CA LEU A 179 -11.78 13.38 -1.74
C LEU A 179 -12.99 13.72 -2.63
N THR A 180 -13.42 14.99 -2.59
CA THR A 180 -14.56 15.47 -3.40
C THR A 180 -14.23 15.49 -4.90
N LYS A 181 -15.25 15.29 -5.74
CA LYS A 181 -15.11 15.45 -7.19
C LYS A 181 -14.68 16.88 -7.51
N PRO A 182 -13.70 17.10 -8.41
CA PRO A 182 -13.51 18.40 -9.01
C PRO A 182 -14.83 18.83 -9.64
N GLN A 183 -15.24 20.08 -9.44
CA GLN A 183 -16.31 20.64 -10.24
C GLN A 183 -15.83 20.65 -11.69
N GLU A 184 -16.56 19.97 -12.57
CA GLU A 184 -16.33 20.05 -14.02
C GLU A 184 -16.54 21.51 -14.45
N SER A 185 -15.49 22.12 -14.99
CA SER A 185 -15.50 23.46 -15.59
C SER A 185 -16.14 23.46 -16.97
#